data_AF-A0A5N7BGC9-F1
#
_entry.id   AF-A0A5N7BGC9-F1
#
_cell.length_a   1.000
_cell.length_b   1.000
_cell.length_c   1.000
_cell.angle_alpha   90.00
_cell.angle_beta   90.00
_cell.angle_gamma   90.00
#
_symmetry.space_group_name_H-M   'P 1'
#
loop_
_entity.id
_entity.type
_entity.pdbx_description
1 polymer ?
#
loop_
_entity_poly.entity_id
_entity_poly.type
_entity_poly.pdbx_seq_one_letter_code
_entity_poly.pdbx_strand_id
1 'polypeptide(L)'
;MNRKLIRRVLANSCHQPPGFTQRSSPLSKTIRPRRLSSQRFSCYTLVGKPFRWVSLSSSFSTYRVVDALRSPMATARKIALSTSDAGVYSAGVREDAAQAASEVLQENLEKHHIYFNDSGFHNHIVHHVLTLFALGASPDEIRAAYERNKTYQKPVLPTNNGVVQSLYDQARFKACLGKRDNYPNFLEFFQREIEQKGVENVVSQYLFTGDDIADDMLVRLFGGLLHPLIHLGFGIDFNQPAIVAEALAQAATHEDWTGRMFLLPAEKAAGGIGNPGKKTLLQILEEIRKDEKLANSAHWDDVNRMRDGVLVRAPNEMIKYAAEFTISEDQMEERLVEIVDTVAYFTATAQRPSKQVKFDFFYIHGMNASVFLTKFISLPWLDVRSKLRLLEWKGRLNLLLYVSRNTPELYVNDVIEYPASRKWEEIFAYANAHPRDDGHIGKLARAVANGERVCRPYEAKAKDLGLTITGDMWLKIGNMVMDSTSDEHAVWVRSTGFDGAWEEFEDRPRL
;
A
#
# COMPACT_ATOMS: atom_id res chain seq x y z
N MET A 1 17.41 27.66 35.84
CA MET A 1 17.09 28.09 34.46
C MET A 1 18.32 27.93 33.59
N ASN A 2 18.44 26.85 32.82
CA ASN A 2 19.39 26.85 31.70
C ASN A 2 19.08 25.75 30.67
N ARG A 3 19.30 26.16 29.41
CA ARG A 3 19.08 25.46 28.14
C ARG A 3 19.83 24.13 28.10
N LYS A 4 19.14 22.98 27.92
CA LYS A 4 19.67 21.71 27.34
C LYS A 4 18.71 20.50 27.44
N LEU A 5 17.60 20.59 28.19
CA LEU A 5 16.73 19.43 28.45
C LEU A 5 15.61 19.17 27.40
N ILE A 6 15.42 20.06 26.42
CA ILE A 6 14.35 19.94 25.40
C ILE A 6 15.00 19.93 24.01
N ARG A 7 15.84 18.92 23.76
CA ARG A 7 16.49 18.68 22.45
C ARG A 7 16.49 17.20 22.04
N ARG A 8 15.72 16.33 22.69
CA ARG A 8 15.81 14.88 22.47
C ARG A 8 14.48 14.12 22.52
N VAL A 9 13.37 14.80 22.21
CA VAL A 9 12.21 14.09 21.65
C VAL A 9 12.51 13.95 20.17
N LEU A 10 13.30 12.92 19.87
CA LEU A 10 13.69 12.48 18.54
C LEU A 10 12.43 12.40 17.67
N ALA A 11 12.53 12.95 16.47
CA ALA A 11 11.60 12.78 15.38
C ALA A 11 11.12 11.32 15.32
N ASN A 12 9.86 11.13 15.74
CA ASN A 12 9.13 9.89 15.96
C ASN A 12 9.77 8.63 15.37
N SER A 13 10.65 8.03 16.17
CA SER A 13 11.20 6.70 15.96
C SER A 13 10.11 5.65 16.15
N CYS A 14 9.70 4.99 15.06
CA CYS A 14 9.48 3.55 15.12
C CYS A 14 10.85 2.96 15.50
N HIS A 15 11.01 2.50 16.75
CA HIS A 15 12.21 1.77 17.13
C HIS A 15 12.34 0.54 16.25
N GLN A 16 13.54 0.33 15.69
CA GLN A 16 13.93 -1.03 15.32
C GLN A 16 13.79 -1.91 16.57
N PRO A 17 13.28 -3.15 16.46
CA PRO A 17 13.22 -4.06 17.59
C PRO A 17 14.64 -4.24 18.17
N PRO A 18 14.81 -4.36 19.49
CA PRO A 18 16.13 -4.47 20.11
C PRO A 18 16.87 -5.71 19.56
N GLY A 19 18.00 -5.47 18.90
CA GLY A 19 18.87 -6.52 18.34
C GLY A 19 19.58 -7.30 19.44
N PHE A 20 19.41 -8.63 19.43
CA PHE A 20 20.24 -9.54 20.22
C PHE A 20 21.63 -9.64 19.61
N THR A 21 22.64 -9.34 20.41
CA THR A 21 24.04 -9.63 20.12
C THR A 21 24.27 -11.14 20.23
N GLN A 22 24.58 -11.82 19.12
CA GLN A 22 25.13 -13.18 19.17
C GLN A 22 26.60 -13.18 18.75
N ARG A 23 27.42 -13.64 19.70
CA ARG A 23 28.85 -13.92 19.53
C ARG A 23 29.04 -15.05 18.51
N SER A 24 29.98 -14.81 17.60
CA SER A 24 30.48 -15.77 16.63
C SER A 24 31.40 -16.82 17.28
N SER A 25 31.37 -18.05 16.76
CA SER A 25 32.52 -18.96 16.69
C SER A 25 32.32 -20.00 15.56
N PRO A 26 33.39 -20.43 14.85
CA PRO A 26 33.29 -21.03 13.51
C PRO A 26 33.57 -22.55 13.50
N LEU A 27 33.11 -23.28 12.46
CA LEU A 27 33.94 -24.22 11.63
C LEU A 27 33.16 -25.22 10.75
N SER A 28 33.85 -25.58 9.65
CA SER A 28 33.74 -26.75 8.74
C SER A 28 32.83 -26.60 7.51
N LYS A 29 33.38 -26.42 6.29
CA LYS A 29 34.10 -27.31 5.35
C LYS A 29 33.21 -28.30 4.56
N THR A 30 32.92 -27.87 3.31
CA THR A 30 33.01 -28.59 2.01
C THR A 30 32.49 -30.02 1.90
N ILE A 31 31.57 -30.30 0.94
CA ILE A 31 31.66 -31.39 -0.08
C ILE A 31 30.75 -31.06 -1.31
N ARG A 32 31.29 -31.16 -2.54
CA ARG A 32 30.57 -31.29 -3.84
C ARG A 32 30.47 -32.78 -4.22
N PRO A 33 29.50 -33.19 -5.05
CA PRO A 33 29.85 -33.71 -6.40
C PRO A 33 28.82 -33.33 -7.49
N ARG A 34 29.26 -32.85 -8.65
CA ARG A 34 29.53 -33.52 -9.95
C ARG A 34 28.30 -33.82 -10.85
N ARG A 35 28.39 -33.23 -12.06
CA ARG A 35 27.59 -33.44 -13.27
C ARG A 35 27.68 -34.87 -13.80
N LEU A 36 26.62 -35.29 -14.49
CA LEU A 36 26.65 -36.26 -15.57
C LEU A 36 25.92 -35.69 -16.80
N SER A 37 26.40 -36.11 -17.96
CA SER A 37 26.25 -35.52 -19.29
C SER A 37 25.48 -36.43 -20.24
N SER A 38 25.14 -35.87 -21.41
CA SER A 38 24.78 -36.52 -22.69
C SER A 38 23.36 -37.12 -22.76
N GLN A 39 22.63 -37.11 -23.87
CA GLN A 39 23.00 -37.03 -25.29
C GLN A 39 21.75 -36.63 -26.13
N ARG A 40 22.01 -36.09 -27.33
CA ARG A 40 21.04 -35.65 -28.37
C ARG A 40 20.50 -36.83 -29.19
N PHE A 41 19.36 -36.63 -29.86
CA PHE A 41 18.96 -36.92 -31.26
C PHE A 41 17.47 -36.50 -31.35
N SER A 42 16.81 -36.07 -32.41
CA SER A 42 17.06 -35.52 -33.75
C SER A 42 15.65 -35.31 -34.36
N CYS A 43 15.49 -34.29 -35.21
CA CYS A 43 14.25 -33.93 -35.91
C CYS A 43 13.63 -35.06 -36.75
N TYR A 44 12.31 -35.02 -36.93
CA TYR A 44 11.66 -35.12 -38.24
C TYR A 44 10.37 -34.30 -38.28
N THR A 45 10.10 -33.75 -39.46
CA THR A 45 9.09 -32.76 -39.80
C THR A 45 8.08 -33.37 -40.78
N LEU A 46 6.88 -32.75 -40.85
CA LEU A 46 5.97 -32.61 -42.00
C LEU A 46 4.73 -33.54 -42.14
N VAL A 47 3.57 -32.85 -42.02
CA VAL A 47 2.45 -32.75 -42.99
C VAL A 47 1.42 -33.88 -43.12
N GLY A 48 0.14 -33.50 -42.90
CA GLY A 48 -1.03 -34.21 -43.42
C GLY A 48 -2.35 -33.52 -43.03
N LYS A 49 -3.11 -33.03 -44.03
CA LYS A 49 -4.39 -32.27 -43.96
C LYS A 49 -5.62 -33.15 -43.55
N PRO A 50 -6.89 -32.73 -43.76
CA PRO A 50 -7.73 -31.91 -42.88
C PRO A 50 -9.07 -32.59 -42.48
N PHE A 51 -9.79 -31.93 -41.56
CA PHE A 51 -11.26 -31.91 -41.35
C PHE A 51 -12.12 -33.14 -41.74
N ARG A 52 -12.71 -33.76 -40.71
CA ARG A 52 -14.00 -34.46 -40.82
C ARG A 52 -14.87 -34.09 -39.61
N TRP A 53 -16.02 -33.48 -39.90
CA TRP A 53 -17.10 -33.29 -38.94
C TRP A 53 -17.80 -34.63 -38.72
N VAL A 54 -17.86 -35.08 -37.46
CA VAL A 54 -18.72 -36.19 -37.04
C VAL A 54 -19.48 -35.77 -35.79
N SER A 55 -20.79 -35.80 -35.92
CA SER A 55 -21.83 -35.70 -34.90
C SER A 55 -21.52 -36.52 -33.65
N LEU A 56 -21.57 -35.88 -32.47
CA LEU A 56 -21.52 -36.55 -31.18
C LEU A 56 -22.95 -36.71 -30.64
N SER A 57 -23.42 -37.96 -30.66
CA SER A 57 -24.57 -38.42 -29.90
C SER A 57 -24.21 -38.63 -28.43
N SER A 58 -25.18 -38.36 -27.57
CA SER A 58 -25.12 -38.39 -26.11
C SER A 58 -24.72 -39.75 -25.52
N SER A 59 -23.78 -39.75 -24.58
CA SER A 59 -23.67 -40.81 -23.57
C SER A 59 -23.63 -40.19 -22.18
N PHE A 60 -24.66 -40.48 -21.38
CA PHE A 60 -24.71 -40.18 -19.96
C PHE A 60 -23.57 -40.90 -19.24
N SER A 61 -22.68 -40.15 -18.60
CA SER A 61 -21.74 -40.65 -17.60
C SER A 61 -22.16 -40.10 -16.24
N THR A 62 -22.54 -41.00 -15.34
CA THR A 62 -22.88 -40.70 -13.95
C THR A 62 -21.61 -40.30 -13.20
N TYR A 63 -21.41 -38.99 -13.04
CA TYR A 63 -20.38 -38.48 -12.14
C TYR A 63 -20.75 -38.80 -10.70
N ARG A 64 -19.88 -39.60 -10.05
CA ARG A 64 -19.81 -39.69 -8.59
C ARG A 64 -19.63 -38.28 -8.05
N VAL A 65 -20.59 -37.83 -7.25
CA VAL A 65 -20.42 -36.68 -6.36
C VAL A 65 -19.36 -37.11 -5.33
N VAL A 66 -18.11 -36.74 -5.60
CA VAL A 66 -17.11 -36.63 -4.54
C VAL A 66 -17.53 -35.40 -3.76
N ASP A 67 -17.86 -35.56 -2.48
CA ASP A 67 -18.06 -34.45 -1.57
C ASP A 67 -16.82 -33.54 -1.65
N ALA A 68 -16.94 -32.44 -2.40
CA ALA A 68 -15.98 -31.37 -2.32
C ALA A 68 -16.09 -30.83 -0.90
N LEU A 69 -15.10 -31.18 -0.07
CA LEU A 69 -14.81 -30.49 1.19
C LEU A 69 -14.95 -28.99 0.89
N ARG A 70 -16.03 -28.36 1.37
CA ARG A 70 -16.24 -26.92 1.21
C ARG A 70 -15.04 -26.25 1.85
N SER A 71 -14.16 -25.67 1.04
CA SER A 71 -13.10 -24.80 1.55
C SER A 71 -13.73 -23.80 2.52
N PRO A 72 -13.14 -23.58 3.71
CA PRO A 72 -13.71 -22.67 4.69
C PRO A 72 -13.83 -21.27 4.06
N MET A 73 -15.05 -20.73 4.01
CA MET A 73 -15.29 -19.39 3.48
C MET A 73 -14.91 -18.32 4.51
N ALA A 74 -14.29 -17.23 4.05
CA ALA A 74 -14.03 -16.05 4.87
C ALA A 74 -15.36 -15.40 5.30
N THR A 75 -15.40 -14.86 6.51
CA THR A 75 -16.56 -14.14 7.06
C THR A 75 -16.10 -12.84 7.72
N ALA A 76 -17.02 -12.09 8.33
CA ALA A 76 -16.65 -10.89 9.08
C ALA A 76 -15.78 -11.18 10.31
N ARG A 77 -15.67 -12.45 10.74
CA ARG A 77 -14.92 -12.87 11.94
C ARG A 77 -13.90 -13.97 11.69
N LYS A 78 -13.86 -14.49 10.46
CA LYS A 78 -12.99 -15.58 10.06
C LYS A 78 -12.18 -15.18 8.84
N ILE A 79 -10.86 -15.23 8.97
CA ILE A 79 -9.92 -15.05 7.87
C ILE A 79 -9.69 -16.41 7.21
N ALA A 80 -9.81 -16.45 5.89
CA ALA A 80 -9.57 -17.65 5.10
C ALA A 80 -9.07 -17.26 3.70
N LEU A 81 -7.78 -17.48 3.46
CA LEU A 81 -7.12 -17.22 2.19
C LEU A 81 -7.09 -18.47 1.32
N SER A 82 -7.01 -18.26 0.01
CA SER A 82 -6.86 -19.28 -1.01
C SER A 82 -5.97 -18.76 -2.14
N THR A 83 -5.48 -19.64 -3.01
CA THR A 83 -4.75 -19.20 -4.21
C THR A 83 -5.65 -18.61 -5.30
N SER A 84 -6.99 -18.81 -5.21
CA SER A 84 -7.94 -18.21 -6.15
C SER A 84 -8.05 -16.69 -6.02
N ASP A 85 -7.80 -16.16 -4.82
CA ASP A 85 -7.98 -14.75 -4.47
C ASP A 85 -6.69 -14.17 -3.89
N ALA A 86 -5.60 -14.27 -4.66
CA ALA A 86 -4.25 -13.85 -4.24
C ALA A 86 -3.94 -12.35 -4.44
N GLY A 87 -4.97 -11.53 -4.66
CA GLY A 87 -4.86 -10.10 -4.91
C GLY A 87 -4.43 -9.71 -6.34
N VAL A 88 -4.54 -8.41 -6.65
CA VAL A 88 -4.36 -7.84 -8.00
C VAL A 88 -2.97 -8.05 -8.61
N TYR A 89 -1.96 -8.18 -7.76
CA TYR A 89 -0.63 -8.59 -8.15
C TYR A 89 -0.16 -9.70 -7.20
N SER A 90 0.23 -10.82 -7.79
CA SER A 90 0.83 -11.94 -7.08
C SER A 90 1.84 -12.68 -7.96
N ALA A 91 2.78 -13.34 -7.31
CA ALA A 91 3.80 -14.17 -7.92
C ALA A 91 4.09 -15.37 -7.01
N GLY A 92 3.88 -16.59 -7.50
CA GLY A 92 4.28 -17.81 -6.78
C GLY A 92 3.42 -18.18 -5.56
N VAL A 93 2.13 -17.80 -5.54
CA VAL A 93 1.21 -18.16 -4.43
C VAL A 93 1.04 -19.68 -4.30
N ARG A 94 0.81 -20.14 -3.07
CA ARG A 94 0.72 -21.56 -2.71
C ARG A 94 -0.27 -21.81 -1.57
N GLU A 95 -0.95 -22.95 -1.60
CA GLU A 95 -2.06 -23.28 -0.68
C GLU A 95 -1.61 -23.44 0.78
N ASP A 96 -0.45 -24.05 1.01
CA ASP A 96 0.13 -24.18 2.36
C ASP A 96 0.49 -22.81 2.97
N ALA A 97 0.93 -21.84 2.15
CA ALA A 97 1.15 -20.47 2.59
C ALA A 97 -0.18 -19.74 2.85
N ALA A 98 -1.21 -19.96 2.04
CA ALA A 98 -2.55 -19.42 2.28
C ALA A 98 -3.11 -19.90 3.63
N GLN A 99 -2.92 -21.18 3.96
CA GLN A 99 -3.29 -21.75 5.25
C GLN A 99 -2.51 -21.11 6.41
N ALA A 100 -1.19 -21.00 6.30
CA ALA A 100 -0.36 -20.37 7.34
C ALA A 100 -0.70 -18.89 7.54
N ALA A 101 -0.94 -18.15 6.45
CA ALA A 101 -1.37 -16.75 6.50
C ALA A 101 -2.75 -16.63 7.17
N SER A 102 -3.70 -17.52 6.87
CA SER A 102 -5.01 -17.55 7.51
C SER A 102 -4.90 -17.76 9.02
N GLU A 103 -4.05 -18.69 9.45
CA GLU A 103 -3.80 -18.98 10.88
C GLU A 103 -3.26 -17.76 11.62
N VAL A 104 -2.17 -17.16 11.14
CA VAL A 104 -1.52 -16.05 11.85
C VAL A 104 -2.35 -14.76 11.81
N LEU A 105 -3.11 -14.53 10.73
CA LEU A 105 -4.00 -13.39 10.63
C LEU A 105 -5.22 -13.54 11.53
N GLN A 106 -5.77 -14.76 11.65
CA GLN A 106 -6.84 -15.03 12.60
C GLN A 106 -6.36 -14.77 14.04
N GLU A 107 -5.15 -15.23 14.38
CA GLU A 107 -4.56 -14.94 15.69
C GLU A 107 -4.36 -13.43 15.90
N ASN A 108 -3.93 -12.70 14.85
CA ASN A 108 -3.81 -11.25 14.91
C ASN A 108 -5.14 -10.56 15.23
N LEU A 109 -6.22 -10.92 14.52
CA LEU A 109 -7.56 -10.39 14.74
C LEU A 109 -8.05 -10.63 16.18
N GLU A 110 -7.75 -11.81 16.73
CA GLU A 110 -8.23 -12.23 18.05
C GLU A 110 -7.42 -11.65 19.22
N LYS A 111 -6.12 -11.41 19.04
CA LYS A 111 -5.20 -11.09 20.14
C LYS A 111 -4.65 -9.67 20.11
N HIS A 112 -4.63 -9.00 18.96
CA HIS A 112 -3.93 -7.74 18.79
C HIS A 112 -4.85 -6.61 18.37
N HIS A 113 -4.55 -5.42 18.88
CA HIS A 113 -5.21 -4.19 18.47
C HIS A 113 -4.73 -3.78 17.08
N ILE A 114 -5.52 -2.95 16.39
CA ILE A 114 -5.11 -2.31 15.13
C ILE A 114 -4.00 -1.26 15.29
N TYR A 115 -3.62 -0.94 16.52
CA TYR A 115 -2.57 0.01 16.86
C TYR A 115 -1.55 -0.68 17.77
N PHE A 116 -0.25 -0.47 17.54
CA PHE A 116 0.79 -1.07 18.37
C PHE A 116 1.25 -0.19 19.52
N ASN A 117 0.83 1.08 19.58
CA ASN A 117 1.17 1.99 20.68
C ASN A 117 0.10 3.07 20.93
N ASP A 118 0.30 3.84 22.01
CA ASP A 118 -0.60 4.94 22.39
C ASP A 118 -0.39 6.22 21.57
N SER A 119 0.66 6.27 20.74
CA SER A 119 0.83 7.30 19.71
C SER A 119 -0.06 7.07 18.48
N GLY A 120 -0.71 5.91 18.38
CA GLY A 120 -1.66 5.60 17.29
C GLY A 120 -0.99 5.05 16.05
N PHE A 121 0.21 4.46 16.18
CA PHE A 121 0.86 3.77 15.07
C PHE A 121 0.21 2.43 14.80
N HIS A 122 0.09 2.09 13.53
CA HIS A 122 -0.76 1.00 13.03
C HIS A 122 -0.09 -0.35 13.13
N ASN A 123 -0.87 -1.37 13.49
CA ASN A 123 -0.46 -2.76 13.37
C ASN A 123 -0.33 -3.13 11.88
N HIS A 124 0.89 -3.44 11.44
CA HIS A 124 1.21 -3.77 10.04
C HIS A 124 1.09 -5.26 9.71
N ILE A 125 0.73 -6.14 10.65
CA ILE A 125 0.74 -7.61 10.45
C ILE A 125 -0.10 -8.03 9.26
N VAL A 126 -1.34 -7.51 9.15
CA VAL A 126 -2.23 -7.77 8.00
C VAL A 126 -1.55 -7.40 6.68
N HIS A 127 -1.00 -6.18 6.63
CA HIS A 127 -0.36 -5.66 5.43
C HIS A 127 0.88 -6.48 5.03
N HIS A 128 1.66 -6.89 6.03
CA HIS A 128 2.87 -7.67 5.84
C HIS A 128 2.54 -9.07 5.35
N VAL A 129 1.76 -9.84 6.11
CA VAL A 129 1.46 -11.25 5.82
C VAL A 129 0.76 -11.43 4.48
N LEU A 130 -0.24 -10.61 4.15
CA LEU A 130 -0.92 -10.70 2.84
C LEU A 130 0.02 -10.37 1.68
N THR A 131 0.95 -9.45 1.89
CA THR A 131 1.98 -9.15 0.89
C THR A 131 2.95 -10.30 0.71
N LEU A 132 3.44 -10.89 1.80
CA LEU A 132 4.33 -12.06 1.74
C LEU A 132 3.66 -13.23 1.02
N PHE A 133 2.40 -13.51 1.34
CA PHE A 133 1.60 -14.51 0.65
C PHE A 133 1.50 -14.23 -0.85
N ALA A 134 1.16 -12.99 -1.24
CA ALA A 134 1.07 -12.61 -2.64
C ALA A 134 2.43 -12.67 -3.37
N LEU A 135 3.54 -12.50 -2.66
CA LEU A 135 4.91 -12.59 -3.19
C LEU A 135 5.51 -14.00 -3.06
N GLY A 136 4.69 -15.02 -2.79
CA GLY A 136 5.09 -16.43 -2.84
C GLY A 136 5.94 -16.90 -1.66
N ALA A 137 5.83 -16.23 -0.51
CA ALA A 137 6.49 -16.67 0.72
C ALA A 137 6.07 -18.09 1.13
N SER A 138 7.00 -18.82 1.73
CA SER A 138 6.74 -20.09 2.39
C SER A 138 5.93 -19.91 3.69
N PRO A 139 5.28 -20.98 4.19
CA PRO A 139 4.63 -20.97 5.50
C PRO A 139 5.56 -20.52 6.64
N ASP A 140 6.83 -20.92 6.59
CA ASP A 140 7.82 -20.61 7.63
C ASP A 140 8.21 -19.12 7.61
N GLU A 141 8.36 -18.52 6.42
CA GLU A 141 8.61 -17.08 6.29
C GLU A 141 7.43 -16.25 6.82
N ILE A 142 6.19 -16.66 6.50
CA ILE A 142 4.97 -16.01 7.00
C ILE A 142 4.89 -16.08 8.53
N ARG A 143 5.08 -17.28 9.11
CA ARG A 143 5.06 -17.46 10.57
C ARG A 143 6.19 -16.69 11.23
N ALA A 144 7.40 -16.73 10.68
CA ALA A 144 8.53 -15.99 11.22
C ALA A 144 8.29 -14.48 11.20
N ALA A 145 7.69 -13.94 10.13
CA ALA A 145 7.33 -12.52 10.06
C ALA A 145 6.28 -12.15 11.11
N TYR A 146 5.25 -13.00 11.32
CA TYR A 146 4.26 -12.80 12.37
C TYR A 146 4.87 -12.85 13.77
N GLU A 147 5.70 -13.86 14.08
CA GLU A 147 6.36 -14.01 15.38
C GLU A 147 7.21 -12.78 15.74
N ARG A 148 7.89 -12.17 14.77
CA ARG A 148 8.64 -10.92 15.00
C ARG A 148 7.69 -9.75 15.28
N ASN A 149 6.71 -9.54 14.41
CA ASN A 149 5.84 -8.37 14.44
C ASN A 149 4.86 -8.37 15.62
N LYS A 150 4.43 -9.54 16.12
CA LYS A 150 3.45 -9.62 17.20
C LYS A 150 3.97 -9.16 18.57
N THR A 151 5.30 -9.13 18.75
CA THR A 151 5.96 -8.89 20.05
C THR A 151 5.71 -7.51 20.66
N TYR A 152 5.33 -6.51 19.86
CA TYR A 152 5.15 -5.12 20.30
C TYR A 152 3.73 -4.59 20.05
N GLN A 153 2.79 -5.43 19.60
CA GLN A 153 1.42 -5.03 19.37
C GLN A 153 0.69 -4.80 20.70
N LYS A 154 -0.25 -3.84 20.73
CA LYS A 154 -1.16 -3.74 21.88
C LYS A 154 -2.07 -4.96 21.91
N PRO A 155 -2.45 -5.45 23.10
CA PRO A 155 -3.48 -6.47 23.20
C PRO A 155 -4.82 -5.95 22.70
N VAL A 156 -5.67 -6.85 22.24
CA VAL A 156 -7.08 -6.55 21.97
C VAL A 156 -7.74 -5.93 23.20
N LEU A 157 -8.62 -4.95 22.97
CA LEU A 157 -9.39 -4.29 24.03
C LEU A 157 -10.81 -4.87 24.10
N PRO A 158 -11.43 -4.93 25.29
CA PRO A 158 -12.78 -5.46 25.43
C PRO A 158 -13.79 -4.56 24.72
N THR A 159 -14.76 -5.18 24.06
CA THR A 159 -15.90 -4.50 23.46
C THR A 159 -16.96 -4.16 24.51
N ASN A 160 -17.52 -2.94 24.43
CA ASN A 160 -18.67 -2.54 25.23
C ASN A 160 -19.96 -2.64 24.40
N ASN A 161 -20.76 -3.68 24.67
CA ASN A 161 -22.02 -3.93 23.95
C ASN A 161 -23.03 -2.77 24.02
N GLY A 162 -23.03 -1.98 25.10
CA GLY A 162 -23.88 -0.79 25.21
C GLY A 162 -23.47 0.30 24.22
N VAL A 163 -22.15 0.50 24.04
CA VAL A 163 -21.63 1.43 23.03
C VAL A 163 -21.94 0.90 21.63
N VAL A 164 -21.68 -0.39 21.35
CA VAL A 164 -22.00 -1.02 20.06
C VAL A 164 -23.47 -0.82 19.69
N GLN A 165 -24.39 -1.08 20.62
CA GLN A 165 -25.81 -0.90 20.37
C GLN A 165 -26.16 0.58 20.09
N SER A 166 -25.48 1.52 20.75
CA SER A 166 -25.68 2.94 20.50
C SER A 166 -25.18 3.41 19.13
N LEU A 167 -24.24 2.69 18.48
CA LEU A 167 -23.70 3.06 17.16
C LEU A 167 -24.74 2.94 16.03
N TYR A 168 -25.87 2.27 16.26
CA TYR A 168 -27.01 2.26 15.34
C TYR A 168 -27.80 3.59 15.34
N ASP A 169 -27.59 4.46 16.33
CA ASP A 169 -28.06 5.85 16.30
C ASP A 169 -27.02 6.76 15.63
N GLN A 170 -27.45 7.53 14.64
CA GLN A 170 -26.55 8.36 13.83
C GLN A 170 -25.79 9.40 14.65
N ALA A 171 -26.44 10.04 15.63
CA ALA A 171 -25.82 11.06 16.46
C ALA A 171 -24.75 10.45 17.38
N ARG A 172 -25.04 9.26 17.94
CA ARG A 172 -24.08 8.50 18.75
C ARG A 172 -22.92 7.96 17.93
N PHE A 173 -23.16 7.46 16.71
CA PHE A 173 -22.12 7.08 15.77
C PHE A 173 -21.13 8.23 15.56
N LYS A 174 -21.64 9.41 15.15
CA LYS A 174 -20.81 10.60 14.92
C LYS A 174 -20.06 11.04 16.19
N ALA A 175 -20.70 10.99 17.36
CA ALA A 175 -20.05 11.34 18.63
C ALA A 175 -18.91 10.37 19.02
N CYS A 176 -18.86 9.17 18.45
CA CYS A 176 -17.81 8.18 18.70
C CYS A 176 -16.63 8.29 17.73
N LEU A 177 -16.79 8.99 16.60
CA LEU A 177 -15.74 9.14 15.58
C LEU A 177 -14.49 9.84 16.10
N GLY A 178 -13.33 9.46 15.56
CA GLY A 178 -12.02 10.04 15.89
C GLY A 178 -11.47 9.66 17.27
N LYS A 179 -12.16 8.80 18.02
CA LYS A 179 -11.76 8.33 19.35
C LYS A 179 -11.18 6.93 19.26
N ARG A 180 -9.87 6.81 19.39
CA ARG A 180 -9.14 5.52 19.26
C ARG A 180 -9.65 4.43 20.20
N ASP A 181 -10.09 4.78 21.40
CA ASP A 181 -10.65 3.82 22.37
C ASP A 181 -11.97 3.18 21.91
N ASN A 182 -12.63 3.75 20.90
CA ASN A 182 -13.84 3.16 20.31
C ASN A 182 -13.55 2.10 19.25
N TYR A 183 -12.29 1.84 18.89
CA TYR A 183 -11.94 0.85 17.87
C TYR A 183 -12.61 -0.52 18.09
N PRO A 184 -12.53 -1.18 19.27
CA PRO A 184 -13.16 -2.50 19.47
C PRO A 184 -14.70 -2.44 19.34
N ASN A 185 -15.32 -1.29 19.61
CA ASN A 185 -16.76 -1.11 19.46
C ASN A 185 -17.15 -0.95 17.99
N PHE A 186 -16.37 -0.19 17.22
CA PHE A 186 -16.59 -0.08 15.78
C PHE A 186 -16.29 -1.39 15.06
N LEU A 187 -15.27 -2.14 15.46
CA LEU A 187 -14.97 -3.45 14.88
C LEU A 187 -16.16 -4.39 15.04
N GLU A 188 -16.66 -4.56 16.27
CA GLU A 188 -17.83 -5.40 16.53
C GLU A 188 -19.06 -4.91 15.75
N PHE A 189 -19.29 -3.59 15.68
CA PHE A 189 -20.37 -3.00 14.90
C PHE A 189 -20.28 -3.36 13.41
N PHE A 190 -19.13 -3.12 12.77
CA PHE A 190 -18.95 -3.41 11.35
C PHE A 190 -18.95 -4.92 11.05
N GLN A 191 -18.52 -5.75 11.99
CA GLN A 191 -18.65 -7.20 11.86
C GLN A 191 -20.13 -7.62 11.78
N ARG A 192 -20.99 -7.09 12.66
CA ARG A 192 -22.44 -7.34 12.63
C ARG A 192 -23.08 -6.80 11.35
N GLU A 193 -22.70 -5.59 10.94
CA GLU A 193 -23.23 -4.98 9.71
C GLU A 193 -22.89 -5.82 8.48
N ILE A 194 -21.65 -6.30 8.37
CA ILE A 194 -21.19 -7.13 7.24
C ILE A 194 -21.86 -8.50 7.26
N GLU A 195 -22.05 -9.11 8.43
CA GLU A 195 -22.80 -10.37 8.56
C GLU A 195 -24.23 -10.25 8.05
N GLN A 196 -24.88 -9.10 8.26
CA GLN A 196 -26.28 -8.87 7.88
C GLN A 196 -26.43 -8.41 6.43
N LYS A 197 -25.55 -7.52 5.96
CA LYS A 197 -25.75 -6.78 4.69
C LYS A 197 -24.74 -7.17 3.62
N GLY A 198 -23.64 -7.84 3.99
CA GLY A 198 -22.52 -8.12 3.10
C GLY A 198 -21.56 -6.93 2.94
N VAL A 199 -20.35 -7.23 2.48
CA VAL A 199 -19.24 -6.25 2.34
C VAL A 199 -19.64 -5.06 1.45
N GLU A 200 -20.16 -5.35 0.26
CA GLU A 200 -20.55 -4.34 -0.74
C GLU A 200 -21.49 -3.28 -0.14
N ASN A 201 -22.61 -3.72 0.45
CA ASN A 201 -23.61 -2.80 0.97
C ASN A 201 -23.07 -1.97 2.13
N VAL A 202 -22.27 -2.56 3.02
CA VAL A 202 -21.68 -1.83 4.16
C VAL A 202 -20.66 -0.81 3.68
N VAL A 203 -19.76 -1.19 2.77
CA VAL A 203 -18.76 -0.27 2.21
C VAL A 203 -19.44 0.88 1.47
N SER A 204 -20.44 0.60 0.64
CA SER A 204 -21.23 1.63 -0.03
C SER A 204 -21.96 2.54 0.96
N GLN A 205 -22.64 1.96 1.97
CA GLN A 205 -23.39 2.72 2.96
C GLN A 205 -22.51 3.66 3.79
N TYR A 206 -21.34 3.20 4.22
CA TYR A 206 -20.51 3.96 5.17
C TYR A 206 -19.41 4.78 4.50
N LEU A 207 -19.20 4.70 3.19
CA LEU A 207 -18.18 5.50 2.51
C LEU A 207 -18.69 6.26 1.28
N PHE A 208 -19.81 5.86 0.66
CA PHE A 208 -20.14 6.31 -0.70
C PHE A 208 -21.60 6.77 -0.91
N THR A 209 -22.50 6.67 0.06
CA THR A 209 -23.89 7.20 -0.08
C THR A 209 -23.95 8.72 -0.18
N GLY A 210 -22.88 9.43 0.22
CA GLY A 210 -22.82 10.89 0.20
C GLY A 210 -23.69 11.58 1.27
N ASP A 211 -24.09 10.83 2.30
CA ASP A 211 -24.67 11.41 3.51
C ASP A 211 -23.58 11.87 4.50
N ASP A 212 -24.03 12.55 5.55
CA ASP A 212 -23.22 13.09 6.63
C ASP A 212 -22.26 12.08 7.29
N ILE A 213 -22.64 10.80 7.38
CA ILE A 213 -21.80 9.74 7.97
C ILE A 213 -20.80 9.24 6.94
N ALA A 214 -21.27 8.95 5.72
CA ALA A 214 -20.43 8.45 4.65
C ALA A 214 -19.31 9.43 4.30
N ASP A 215 -19.61 10.74 4.21
CA ASP A 215 -18.60 11.76 3.95
C ASP A 215 -17.59 11.88 5.10
N ASP A 216 -18.01 11.78 6.38
CA ASP A 216 -17.11 11.84 7.55
C ASP A 216 -16.20 10.59 7.64
N MET A 217 -16.74 9.42 7.31
CA MET A 217 -15.96 8.19 7.23
C MET A 217 -14.98 8.20 6.05
N LEU A 218 -15.40 8.69 4.88
CA LEU A 218 -14.55 8.75 3.69
C LEU A 218 -13.37 9.69 3.89
N VAL A 219 -13.54 10.85 4.55
CA VAL A 219 -12.40 11.73 4.85
C VAL A 219 -11.38 11.07 5.80
N ARG A 220 -11.86 10.24 6.74
CA ARG A 220 -10.97 9.51 7.67
C ARG A 220 -10.31 8.31 7.02
N LEU A 221 -10.89 7.74 5.96
CA LEU A 221 -10.26 6.69 5.16
C LEU A 221 -8.91 7.14 4.58
N PHE A 222 -8.79 8.43 4.25
CA PHE A 222 -7.56 9.06 3.76
C PHE A 222 -6.65 9.60 4.88
N GLY A 223 -7.03 9.42 6.15
CA GLY A 223 -6.24 9.83 7.31
C GLY A 223 -5.05 8.91 7.61
N GLY A 224 -4.24 9.31 8.58
CA GLY A 224 -3.19 8.45 9.15
C GLY A 224 -2.17 7.92 8.14
N LEU A 225 -1.74 8.72 7.15
CA LEU A 225 -0.87 8.29 6.04
C LEU A 225 -1.45 7.13 5.23
N LEU A 226 -2.74 7.21 4.88
CA LEU A 226 -3.45 6.24 4.06
C LEU A 226 -3.61 4.84 4.67
N HIS A 227 -3.29 4.63 5.96
CA HIS A 227 -3.39 3.31 6.56
C HIS A 227 -4.80 2.70 6.47
N PRO A 228 -5.89 3.43 6.73
CA PRO A 228 -7.24 2.86 6.56
C PRO A 228 -7.55 2.49 5.11
N LEU A 229 -7.16 3.31 4.15
CA LEU A 229 -7.29 3.01 2.71
C LEU A 229 -6.48 1.77 2.31
N ILE A 230 -5.24 1.65 2.79
CA ILE A 230 -4.37 0.50 2.53
C ILE A 230 -4.98 -0.77 3.14
N HIS A 231 -5.48 -0.68 4.37
CA HIS A 231 -6.11 -1.80 5.07
C HIS A 231 -7.39 -2.27 4.37
N LEU A 232 -8.24 -1.32 3.96
CA LEU A 232 -9.43 -1.59 3.16
C LEU A 232 -9.05 -2.22 1.82
N GLY A 233 -7.99 -1.71 1.18
CA GLY A 233 -7.40 -2.25 -0.03
C GLY A 233 -7.08 -3.72 0.12
N PHE A 234 -6.35 -4.11 1.16
CA PHE A 234 -6.06 -5.51 1.46
C PHE A 234 -7.32 -6.35 1.69
N GLY A 235 -8.29 -5.86 2.47
CA GLY A 235 -9.54 -6.57 2.71
C GLY A 235 -10.34 -6.85 1.44
N ILE A 236 -10.42 -5.87 0.53
CA ILE A 236 -11.12 -6.00 -0.76
C ILE A 236 -10.31 -6.84 -1.76
N ASP A 237 -8.99 -6.67 -1.80
CA ASP A 237 -8.09 -7.32 -2.76
C ASP A 237 -8.05 -8.84 -2.56
N PHE A 238 -8.05 -9.29 -1.30
CA PHE A 238 -8.01 -10.71 -0.93
C PHE A 238 -9.37 -11.28 -0.51
N ASN A 239 -10.45 -10.52 -0.70
CA ASN A 239 -11.82 -10.92 -0.36
C ASN A 239 -11.99 -11.39 1.10
N GLN A 240 -11.48 -10.60 2.06
CA GLN A 240 -11.49 -10.90 3.49
C GLN A 240 -12.43 -9.95 4.26
N PRO A 241 -13.69 -10.34 4.54
CA PRO A 241 -14.66 -9.45 5.17
C PRO A 241 -14.26 -9.00 6.59
N ALA A 242 -13.52 -9.83 7.34
CA ALA A 242 -12.98 -9.46 8.64
C ALA A 242 -12.01 -8.26 8.55
N ILE A 243 -11.13 -8.25 7.54
CA ILE A 243 -10.17 -7.17 7.32
C ILE A 243 -10.89 -5.91 6.82
N VAL A 244 -11.97 -6.05 6.06
CA VAL A 244 -12.84 -4.91 5.72
C VAL A 244 -13.46 -4.29 6.98
N ALA A 245 -13.94 -5.11 7.93
CA ALA A 245 -14.46 -4.62 9.20
C ALA A 245 -13.37 -3.87 10.01
N GLU A 246 -12.16 -4.43 10.08
CA GLU A 246 -10.99 -3.78 10.69
C GLU A 246 -10.70 -2.42 10.05
N ALA A 247 -10.75 -2.34 8.71
CA ALA A 247 -10.48 -1.11 7.96
C ALA A 247 -11.50 -0.01 8.25
N LEU A 248 -12.79 -0.35 8.25
CA LEU A 248 -13.86 0.60 8.55
C LEU A 248 -13.78 1.06 10.01
N ALA A 249 -13.49 0.17 10.95
CA ALA A 249 -13.28 0.53 12.35
C ALA A 249 -12.03 1.41 12.55
N GLN A 250 -10.96 1.12 11.82
CA GLN A 250 -9.76 1.95 11.81
C GLN A 250 -10.08 3.35 11.25
N ALA A 251 -10.78 3.45 10.12
CA ALA A 251 -11.22 4.73 9.55
C ALA A 251 -12.09 5.52 10.56
N ALA A 252 -13.07 4.88 11.20
CA ALA A 252 -13.95 5.52 12.18
C ALA A 252 -13.20 6.16 13.36
N THR A 253 -12.01 5.66 13.69
CA THR A 253 -11.20 6.14 14.82
C THR A 253 -10.05 7.07 14.43
N HIS A 254 -9.83 7.31 13.14
CA HIS A 254 -8.82 8.26 12.66
C HIS A 254 -9.28 9.71 12.73
N GLU A 255 -8.32 10.64 12.80
CA GLU A 255 -8.54 12.07 12.59
C GLU A 255 -9.00 12.39 11.15
N ASP A 256 -9.71 13.49 10.96
CA ASP A 256 -10.38 13.86 9.70
C ASP A 256 -9.74 15.06 8.97
N TRP A 257 -8.62 15.59 9.48
CA TRP A 257 -8.01 16.81 8.95
C TRP A 257 -7.62 16.68 7.47
N THR A 258 -7.19 15.49 7.02
CA THR A 258 -6.78 15.29 5.62
C THR A 258 -7.93 15.58 4.66
N GLY A 259 -9.15 15.19 5.01
CA GLY A 259 -10.31 15.56 4.21
C GLY A 259 -10.79 16.98 4.48
N ARG A 260 -10.98 17.37 5.74
CA ARG A 260 -11.57 18.69 6.08
C ARG A 260 -10.70 19.87 5.69
N MET A 261 -9.38 19.77 5.85
CA MET A 261 -8.45 20.86 5.54
C MET A 261 -7.98 20.85 4.09
N PHE A 262 -8.06 19.72 3.38
CA PHE A 262 -7.44 19.58 2.06
C PHE A 262 -8.34 18.96 0.99
N LEU A 263 -8.76 17.69 1.12
CA LEU A 263 -9.43 17.01 0.01
C LEU A 263 -10.80 17.62 -0.32
N LEU A 264 -11.62 17.96 0.69
CA LEU A 264 -12.92 18.59 0.48
C LEU A 264 -12.80 20.02 -0.08
N PRO A 265 -11.92 20.91 0.44
CA PRO A 265 -11.64 22.19 -0.19
C PRO A 265 -11.14 22.08 -1.64
N ALA A 266 -10.23 21.14 -1.93
CA ALA A 266 -9.72 20.92 -3.29
C ALA A 266 -10.80 20.40 -4.25
N GLU A 267 -11.64 19.46 -3.80
CA GLU A 267 -12.82 19.01 -4.55
C GLU A 267 -13.79 20.15 -4.86
N LYS A 268 -14.07 20.99 -3.87
CA LYS A 268 -14.92 22.17 -4.09
C LYS A 268 -14.29 23.15 -5.10
N ALA A 269 -13.00 23.44 -4.96
CA ALA A 269 -12.27 24.33 -5.86
C ALA A 269 -12.17 23.79 -7.29
N ALA A 270 -12.16 22.46 -7.45
CA ALA A 270 -12.20 21.78 -8.75
C ALA A 270 -13.57 21.84 -9.44
N GLY A 271 -14.60 22.37 -8.77
CA GLY A 271 -15.98 22.36 -9.28
C GLY A 271 -16.67 21.00 -9.12
N GLY A 272 -16.26 20.20 -8.12
CA GLY A 272 -16.79 18.87 -7.85
C GLY A 272 -15.87 17.76 -8.35
N ILE A 273 -16.44 16.57 -8.54
CA ILE A 273 -15.77 15.34 -9.01
C ILE A 273 -16.25 15.02 -10.42
N GLY A 274 -15.36 14.51 -11.27
CA GLY A 274 -15.74 14.03 -12.60
C GLY A 274 -15.50 15.02 -13.74
N ASN A 275 -14.78 16.11 -13.46
CA ASN A 275 -14.48 17.12 -14.47
C ASN A 275 -13.33 16.66 -15.38
N PRO A 276 -13.38 16.93 -16.70
CA PRO A 276 -12.29 16.55 -17.61
C PRO A 276 -10.95 17.16 -17.21
N GLY A 277 -9.96 16.31 -16.95
CA GLY A 277 -8.61 16.72 -16.60
C GLY A 277 -7.86 17.23 -17.83
N LYS A 278 -7.19 18.38 -17.69
CA LYS A 278 -6.44 19.05 -18.78
C LYS A 278 -4.93 19.02 -18.62
N LYS A 279 -4.45 18.78 -17.39
CA LYS A 279 -3.03 18.65 -17.07
C LYS A 279 -2.74 17.23 -16.59
N THR A 280 -1.56 16.73 -16.87
CA THR A 280 -1.09 15.47 -16.26
C THR A 280 -0.71 15.71 -14.80
N LEU A 281 -0.74 14.66 -13.98
CA LEU A 281 -0.32 14.78 -12.58
C LEU A 281 1.14 15.26 -12.47
N LEU A 282 2.01 14.83 -13.39
CA LEU A 282 3.39 15.30 -13.50
C LEU A 282 3.48 16.80 -13.77
N GLN A 283 2.69 17.33 -14.71
CA GLN A 283 2.69 18.77 -15.01
C GLN A 283 2.35 19.60 -13.77
N ILE A 284 1.34 19.17 -13.01
CA ILE A 284 0.94 19.84 -11.76
C ILE A 284 2.07 19.77 -10.73
N LEU A 285 2.72 18.61 -10.58
CA LEU A 285 3.88 18.45 -9.70
C LEU A 285 5.03 19.40 -10.06
N GLU A 286 5.35 19.54 -11.36
CA GLU A 286 6.40 20.44 -11.83
C GLU A 286 6.05 21.93 -11.69
N GLU A 287 4.76 22.29 -11.78
CA GLU A 287 4.30 23.65 -11.48
C GLU A 287 4.39 23.97 -9.98
N ILE A 288 4.01 23.01 -9.12
CA ILE A 288 4.16 23.12 -7.66
C ILE A 288 5.62 23.42 -7.27
N ARG A 289 6.60 22.75 -7.90
CA ARG A 289 8.04 22.97 -7.62
C ARG A 289 8.50 24.40 -7.91
N LYS A 290 7.82 25.10 -8.82
CA LYS A 290 8.13 26.49 -9.21
C LYS A 290 7.43 27.52 -8.33
N ASP A 291 6.47 27.10 -7.51
CA ASP A 291 5.79 27.96 -6.55
C ASP A 291 6.61 28.05 -5.26
N GLU A 292 7.42 29.09 -5.14
CA GLU A 292 8.36 29.24 -4.02
C GLU A 292 7.68 29.21 -2.65
N LYS A 293 6.46 29.74 -2.55
CA LYS A 293 5.72 29.74 -1.28
C LYS A 293 5.31 28.33 -0.90
N LEU A 294 4.80 27.55 -1.85
CA LEU A 294 4.39 26.18 -1.61
C LEU A 294 5.60 25.25 -1.40
N ALA A 295 6.64 25.38 -2.24
CA ALA A 295 7.86 24.58 -2.16
C ALA A 295 8.57 24.70 -0.79
N ASN A 296 8.60 25.91 -0.21
CA ASN A 296 9.23 26.17 1.08
C ASN A 296 8.25 26.11 2.27
N SER A 297 7.04 25.58 2.07
CA SER A 297 6.00 25.60 3.10
C SER A 297 6.18 24.55 4.20
N ALA A 298 6.97 23.50 3.98
CA ALA A 298 7.25 22.45 4.97
C ALA A 298 8.56 22.72 5.70
N HIS A 299 8.59 22.62 7.02
CA HIS A 299 9.78 22.86 7.84
C HIS A 299 10.19 21.60 8.60
N TRP A 300 11.48 21.52 8.95
CA TRP A 300 12.05 20.36 9.66
C TRP A 300 11.37 20.08 11.01
N ASP A 301 11.02 21.13 11.74
CA ASP A 301 10.44 21.04 13.09
C ASP A 301 8.92 20.80 13.10
N ASP A 302 8.25 20.75 11.95
CA ASP A 302 6.82 20.43 11.92
C ASP A 302 6.60 18.96 12.32
N VAL A 303 5.74 18.74 13.32
CA VAL A 303 5.36 17.40 13.79
C VAL A 303 4.72 16.60 12.65
N ASN A 304 3.72 17.18 11.99
CA ASN A 304 3.16 16.67 10.74
C ASN A 304 3.34 17.72 9.64
N ARG A 305 4.35 17.55 8.78
CA ARG A 305 4.67 18.53 7.73
C ARG A 305 3.55 18.76 6.70
N MET A 306 2.58 17.86 6.56
CA MET A 306 1.38 18.13 5.74
C MET A 306 0.43 19.08 6.50
N ARG A 307 0.00 18.68 7.71
CA ARG A 307 -1.01 19.38 8.49
C ARG A 307 -0.49 20.68 9.11
N ASP A 308 0.63 20.60 9.81
CA ASP A 308 1.22 21.69 10.59
C ASP A 308 2.16 22.56 9.74
N GLY A 309 2.56 22.04 8.58
CA GLY A 309 3.41 22.74 7.61
C GLY A 309 2.61 23.31 6.43
N VAL A 310 2.50 22.52 5.36
CA VAL A 310 1.92 22.93 4.08
C VAL A 310 0.54 23.57 4.25
N LEU A 311 -0.38 22.91 4.98
CA LEU A 311 -1.75 23.37 5.15
C LEU A 311 -1.93 24.53 6.15
N VAL A 312 -0.85 24.96 6.81
CA VAL A 312 -0.83 26.19 7.62
C VAL A 312 -0.26 27.36 6.83
N ARG A 313 0.85 27.13 6.10
CA ARG A 313 1.64 28.21 5.48
C ARG A 313 1.28 28.48 4.02
N ALA A 314 0.83 27.47 3.29
CA ALA A 314 0.42 27.59 1.89
C ALA A 314 -0.87 26.81 1.55
N PRO A 315 -1.94 26.87 2.39
CA PRO A 315 -3.15 26.08 2.13
C PRO A 315 -3.83 26.47 0.81
N ASN A 316 -3.89 27.76 0.49
CA ASN A 316 -4.56 28.25 -0.71
C ASN A 316 -3.83 27.81 -1.98
N GLU A 317 -2.49 27.90 -1.99
CA GLU A 317 -1.65 27.44 -3.10
C GLU A 317 -1.77 25.93 -3.27
N MET A 318 -1.71 25.17 -2.17
CA MET A 318 -1.84 23.71 -2.22
C MET A 318 -3.23 23.28 -2.75
N ILE A 319 -4.30 23.92 -2.28
CA ILE A 319 -5.68 23.66 -2.75
C ILE A 319 -5.82 24.03 -4.22
N LYS A 320 -5.25 25.16 -4.66
CA LYS A 320 -5.29 25.60 -6.06
C LYS A 320 -4.71 24.52 -6.98
N TYR A 321 -3.48 24.06 -6.75
CA TYR A 321 -2.87 23.05 -7.63
C TYR A 321 -3.56 21.70 -7.53
N ALA A 322 -3.99 21.29 -6.33
CA ALA A 322 -4.74 20.04 -6.16
C ALA A 322 -6.08 20.05 -6.93
N ALA A 323 -6.74 21.20 -7.01
CA ALA A 323 -7.99 21.37 -7.74
C ALA A 323 -7.83 21.22 -9.27
N GLU A 324 -6.61 21.33 -9.80
CA GLU A 324 -6.33 21.13 -11.23
C GLU A 324 -6.29 19.64 -11.62
N PHE A 325 -6.13 18.74 -10.64
CA PHE A 325 -6.21 17.31 -10.88
C PHE A 325 -7.67 16.84 -10.81
N THR A 326 -8.26 16.64 -11.98
CA THR A 326 -9.63 16.15 -12.17
C THR A 326 -9.64 15.01 -13.19
N ILE A 327 -10.65 14.16 -13.14
CA ILE A 327 -10.74 12.96 -13.97
C ILE A 327 -12.18 12.84 -14.48
N SER A 328 -12.39 12.83 -15.80
CA SER A 328 -13.68 12.42 -16.37
C SER A 328 -13.76 10.89 -16.53
N GLU A 329 -14.97 10.37 -16.69
CA GLU A 329 -15.22 8.92 -16.81
C GLU A 329 -14.38 8.25 -17.91
N ASP A 330 -14.27 8.90 -19.06
CA ASP A 330 -13.49 8.43 -20.22
C ASP A 330 -11.96 8.46 -20.00
N GLN A 331 -11.48 9.17 -18.97
CA GLN A 331 -10.07 9.28 -18.62
C GLN A 331 -9.65 8.33 -17.50
N MET A 332 -10.57 7.53 -16.93
CA MET A 332 -10.35 6.81 -15.67
C MET A 332 -9.11 5.90 -15.68
N GLU A 333 -8.93 5.11 -16.75
CA GLU A 333 -7.79 4.19 -16.86
C GLU A 333 -6.48 4.96 -17.07
N GLU A 334 -6.44 5.91 -18.00
CA GLU A 334 -5.24 6.72 -18.29
C GLU A 334 -4.80 7.50 -17.03
N ARG A 335 -5.74 8.00 -16.24
CA ARG A 335 -5.45 8.71 -14.99
C ARG A 335 -5.00 7.80 -13.87
N LEU A 336 -5.46 6.55 -13.82
CA LEU A 336 -4.93 5.57 -12.87
C LEU A 336 -3.44 5.34 -13.14
N VAL A 337 -3.04 5.13 -14.40
CA VAL A 337 -1.62 4.90 -14.74
C VAL A 337 -0.79 6.16 -14.45
N GLU A 338 -1.30 7.37 -14.72
CA GLU A 338 -0.62 8.62 -14.33
C GLU A 338 -0.37 8.70 -12.81
N ILE A 339 -1.36 8.34 -11.99
CA ILE A 339 -1.24 8.34 -10.53
C ILE A 339 -0.17 7.35 -10.07
N VAL A 340 -0.14 6.15 -10.65
CA VAL A 340 0.82 5.09 -10.32
C VAL A 340 2.24 5.45 -10.76
N ASP A 341 2.41 5.96 -11.97
CA ASP A 341 3.72 6.39 -12.50
C ASP A 341 4.28 7.57 -11.70
N THR A 342 3.49 8.63 -11.51
CA THR A 342 3.97 9.85 -10.83
C THR A 342 4.38 9.57 -9.39
N VAL A 343 3.66 8.70 -8.67
CA VAL A 343 4.06 8.34 -7.30
C VAL A 343 5.30 7.47 -7.28
N ALA A 344 5.48 6.55 -8.25
CA ALA A 344 6.71 5.79 -8.40
C ALA A 344 7.89 6.72 -8.72
N TYR A 345 7.68 7.70 -9.58
CA TYR A 345 8.67 8.69 -10.00
C TYR A 345 9.28 9.43 -8.82
N PHE A 346 8.50 10.18 -8.06
CA PHE A 346 9.06 10.94 -6.95
C PHE A 346 9.52 10.03 -5.79
N THR A 347 8.94 8.83 -5.66
CA THR A 347 9.38 7.86 -4.63
C THR A 347 10.78 7.34 -4.93
N ALA A 348 11.10 7.06 -6.20
CA ALA A 348 12.40 6.52 -6.60
C ALA A 348 13.47 7.60 -6.82
N THR A 349 13.09 8.78 -7.31
CA THR A 349 14.04 9.80 -7.79
C THR A 349 14.33 10.92 -6.80
N ALA A 350 13.60 11.01 -5.68
CA ALA A 350 13.89 11.93 -4.59
C ALA A 350 15.08 11.43 -3.73
N GLN A 351 16.21 11.19 -4.40
CA GLN A 351 17.46 10.76 -3.80
C GLN A 351 18.32 11.98 -3.43
N ARG A 352 19.29 11.77 -2.54
CA ARG A 352 20.39 12.72 -2.31
C ARG A 352 21.61 12.21 -3.09
N PRO A 353 22.05 12.88 -4.16
CA PRO A 353 23.07 12.33 -5.07
C PRO A 353 24.39 11.93 -4.40
N SER A 354 24.75 12.61 -3.30
CA SER A 354 25.97 12.36 -2.53
C SER A 354 25.82 11.30 -1.44
N LYS A 355 24.64 10.68 -1.26
CA LYS A 355 24.33 9.77 -0.16
C LYS A 355 23.85 8.41 -0.64
N GLN A 356 23.98 7.38 0.20
CA GLN A 356 23.41 6.05 -0.05
C GLN A 356 21.97 6.11 -0.62
N VAL A 357 21.64 5.18 -1.53
CA VAL A 357 20.27 5.08 -2.06
C VAL A 357 19.34 4.74 -0.91
N LYS A 358 18.32 5.57 -0.68
CA LYS A 358 17.28 5.34 0.33
C LYS A 358 15.94 5.83 -0.16
N PHE A 359 14.88 5.14 0.23
CA PHE A 359 13.51 5.54 -0.08
C PHE A 359 12.90 6.30 1.10
N ASP A 360 12.13 7.34 0.80
CA ASP A 360 11.44 8.12 1.81
C ASP A 360 10.27 7.35 2.41
N PHE A 361 10.28 7.18 3.74
CA PHE A 361 9.25 6.46 4.48
C PHE A 361 7.83 6.96 4.19
N PHE A 362 7.63 8.26 3.97
CA PHE A 362 6.30 8.80 3.72
C PHE A 362 5.87 8.57 2.26
N TYR A 363 6.79 8.74 1.31
CA TYR A 363 6.50 8.51 -0.11
C TYR A 363 6.10 7.07 -0.43
N ILE A 364 6.74 6.09 0.21
CA ILE A 364 6.39 4.69 0.01
C ILE A 364 4.95 4.38 0.43
N HIS A 365 4.31 5.15 1.32
CA HIS A 365 2.88 4.95 1.64
C HIS A 365 1.98 5.32 0.46
N GLY A 366 2.33 6.41 -0.24
CA GLY A 366 1.68 6.78 -1.49
C GLY A 366 1.82 5.69 -2.55
N MET A 367 3.01 5.09 -2.67
CA MET A 367 3.26 3.99 -3.60
C MET A 367 2.54 2.70 -3.18
N ASN A 368 2.63 2.30 -1.92
CA ASN A 368 1.98 1.10 -1.39
C ASN A 368 0.45 1.13 -1.55
N ALA A 369 -0.17 2.30 -1.43
CA ALA A 369 -1.61 2.45 -1.66
C ALA A 369 -2.00 2.36 -3.15
N SER A 370 -1.08 2.58 -4.10
CA SER A 370 -1.39 2.64 -5.52
C SER A 370 -1.81 1.28 -6.10
N VAL A 371 -1.31 0.18 -5.52
CA VAL A 371 -1.63 -1.20 -5.96
C VAL A 371 -3.14 -1.48 -5.95
N PHE A 372 -3.87 -0.90 -5.00
CA PHE A 372 -5.31 -1.16 -4.81
C PHE A 372 -6.22 -0.40 -5.77
N LEU A 373 -5.71 0.63 -6.46
CA LEU A 373 -6.53 1.47 -7.34
C LEU A 373 -7.18 0.66 -8.46
N THR A 374 -6.43 -0.27 -9.06
CA THR A 374 -6.95 -1.16 -10.11
C THR A 374 -8.11 -2.02 -9.58
N LYS A 375 -7.99 -2.51 -8.35
CA LYS A 375 -9.07 -3.28 -7.72
C LYS A 375 -10.30 -2.40 -7.52
N PHE A 376 -10.15 -1.22 -6.91
CA PHE A 376 -11.28 -0.34 -6.62
C PHE A 376 -12.06 0.07 -7.86
N ILE A 377 -11.38 0.46 -8.95
CA ILE A 377 -12.08 0.87 -10.16
C ILE A 377 -12.74 -0.30 -10.91
N SER A 378 -12.27 -1.53 -10.69
CA SER A 378 -12.88 -2.74 -11.25
C SER A 378 -14.12 -3.23 -10.50
N LEU A 379 -14.41 -2.70 -9.31
CA LEU A 379 -15.56 -3.15 -8.51
C LEU A 379 -16.86 -2.80 -9.26
N PRO A 380 -17.71 -3.79 -9.58
CA PRO A 380 -18.92 -3.54 -10.37
C PRO A 380 -19.99 -2.77 -9.59
N TRP A 381 -19.96 -2.86 -8.27
CA TRP A 381 -20.93 -2.24 -7.36
C TRP A 381 -20.56 -0.83 -6.91
N LEU A 382 -19.33 -0.39 -7.18
CA LEU A 382 -18.93 0.99 -6.91
C LEU A 382 -19.33 1.86 -8.10
N ASP A 383 -20.12 2.90 -7.84
CA ASP A 383 -20.56 3.81 -8.90
C ASP A 383 -19.39 4.61 -9.49
N VAL A 384 -19.59 5.13 -10.70
CA VAL A 384 -18.56 5.87 -11.44
C VAL A 384 -18.07 7.08 -10.66
N ARG A 385 -18.96 7.85 -10.01
CA ARG A 385 -18.58 9.06 -9.27
C ARG A 385 -17.69 8.70 -8.08
N SER A 386 -18.00 7.62 -7.36
CA SER A 386 -17.16 7.13 -6.26
C SER A 386 -15.77 6.67 -6.71
N LYS A 387 -15.68 5.97 -7.85
CA LYS A 387 -14.39 5.61 -8.47
C LYS A 387 -13.55 6.84 -8.82
N LEU A 388 -14.18 7.84 -9.46
CA LEU A 388 -13.53 9.10 -9.82
C LEU A 388 -13.05 9.85 -8.57
N ARG A 389 -13.87 9.92 -7.51
CA ARG A 389 -13.51 10.57 -6.24
C ARG A 389 -12.29 9.93 -5.60
N LEU A 390 -12.23 8.59 -5.55
CA LEU A 390 -11.06 7.87 -5.02
C LEU A 390 -9.78 8.18 -5.79
N LEU A 391 -9.84 8.18 -7.13
CA LEU A 391 -8.68 8.49 -7.97
C LEU A 391 -8.24 9.95 -7.84
N GLU A 392 -9.18 10.90 -7.92
CA GLU A 392 -8.88 12.33 -7.76
C GLU A 392 -8.27 12.62 -6.39
N TRP A 393 -8.86 12.10 -5.31
CA TRP A 393 -8.33 12.28 -3.96
C TRP A 393 -6.96 11.63 -3.78
N LYS A 394 -6.72 10.46 -4.39
CA LYS A 394 -5.40 9.83 -4.36
C LYS A 394 -4.34 10.66 -5.07
N GLY A 395 -4.63 11.19 -6.26
CA GLY A 395 -3.71 12.07 -6.99
C GLY A 395 -3.42 13.36 -6.22
N ARG A 396 -4.47 14.02 -5.70
CA ARG A 396 -4.34 15.22 -4.86
C ARG A 396 -3.48 14.97 -3.62
N LEU A 397 -3.71 13.85 -2.92
CA LEU A 397 -2.93 13.51 -1.75
C LEU A 397 -1.47 13.20 -2.08
N ASN A 398 -1.17 12.58 -3.23
CA ASN A 398 0.21 12.40 -3.68
C ASN A 398 0.94 13.75 -3.86
N LEU A 399 0.28 14.77 -4.40
CA LEU A 399 0.85 16.12 -4.52
C LEU A 399 1.15 16.72 -3.15
N LEU A 400 0.21 16.67 -2.21
CA LEU A 400 0.43 17.14 -0.85
C LEU A 400 1.56 16.36 -0.14
N LEU A 401 1.61 15.04 -0.35
CA LEU A 401 2.64 14.18 0.20
C LEU A 401 4.02 14.62 -0.29
N TYR A 402 4.17 14.85 -1.60
CA TYR A 402 5.40 15.35 -2.23
C TYR A 402 5.84 16.70 -1.63
N VAL A 403 4.94 17.70 -1.59
CA VAL A 403 5.25 19.02 -1.02
C VAL A 403 5.67 18.92 0.44
N SER A 404 5.05 18.04 1.22
CA SER A 404 5.34 17.90 2.65
C SER A 404 6.76 17.44 2.97
N ARG A 405 7.49 16.91 1.99
CA ARG A 405 8.91 16.54 2.13
C ARG A 405 9.85 17.61 1.59
N ASN A 406 9.40 18.86 1.52
CA ASN A 406 10.21 20.00 1.07
C ASN A 406 10.60 19.92 -0.42
N THR A 407 9.69 19.40 -1.25
CA THR A 407 9.80 19.39 -2.73
C THR A 407 11.22 19.06 -3.23
N PRO A 408 11.78 17.88 -2.88
CA PRO A 408 13.14 17.51 -3.25
C PRO A 408 13.34 17.55 -4.76
N GLU A 409 14.54 17.88 -5.21
CA GLU A 409 14.92 17.68 -6.62
C GLU A 409 14.78 16.20 -7.00
N LEU A 410 14.31 15.94 -8.23
CA LEU A 410 14.02 14.61 -8.72
C LEU A 410 15.07 14.19 -9.76
N TYR A 411 15.92 13.24 -9.38
CA TYR A 411 17.05 12.78 -10.17
C TYR A 411 16.70 11.51 -10.96
N VAL A 412 16.04 11.66 -12.11
CA VAL A 412 15.63 10.50 -12.94
C VAL A 412 16.81 9.61 -13.37
N ASN A 413 17.99 10.20 -13.55
CA ASN A 413 19.19 9.46 -13.94
C ASN A 413 19.63 8.44 -12.88
N ASP A 414 19.38 8.70 -11.59
CA ASP A 414 19.66 7.75 -10.52
C ASP A 414 18.91 6.42 -10.71
N VAL A 415 17.79 6.43 -11.45
CA VAL A 415 17.06 5.23 -11.85
C VAL A 415 17.52 4.73 -13.21
N ILE A 416 17.70 5.60 -14.22
CA ILE A 416 18.09 5.20 -15.59
C ILE A 416 19.43 4.44 -15.58
N GLU A 417 20.40 4.95 -14.82
CA GLU A 417 21.78 4.45 -14.75
C GLU A 417 21.93 3.29 -13.75
N TYR A 418 20.88 2.99 -12.96
CA TYR A 418 20.94 1.94 -11.94
C TYR A 418 21.04 0.52 -12.56
N PRO A 419 21.88 -0.38 -12.02
CA PRO A 419 21.98 -1.74 -12.52
C PRO A 419 20.77 -2.59 -12.14
N ALA A 420 20.10 -3.19 -13.12
CA ALA A 420 19.09 -4.24 -12.90
C ALA A 420 19.76 -5.63 -12.84
N SER A 421 20.44 -5.92 -11.72
CA SER A 421 21.22 -7.16 -11.56
C SER A 421 20.43 -8.37 -11.04
N ARG A 422 19.20 -8.14 -10.58
CA ARG A 422 18.27 -9.12 -10.02
C ARG A 422 16.95 -9.09 -10.78
N LYS A 423 16.31 -10.26 -10.88
CA LYS A 423 14.92 -10.38 -11.36
C LYS A 423 13.92 -10.19 -10.23
N TRP A 424 12.64 -10.02 -10.57
CA TRP A 424 11.57 -9.88 -9.59
C TRP A 424 11.49 -11.03 -8.60
N GLU A 425 11.70 -12.27 -9.05
CA GLU A 425 11.65 -13.44 -8.17
C GLU A 425 12.72 -13.39 -7.07
N GLU A 426 13.91 -12.85 -7.39
CA GLU A 426 15.00 -12.67 -6.43
C GLU A 426 14.69 -11.54 -5.45
N ILE A 427 14.10 -10.44 -5.92
CA ILE A 427 13.68 -9.30 -5.08
C ILE A 427 12.57 -9.73 -4.12
N PHE A 428 11.60 -10.53 -4.58
CA PHE A 428 10.52 -11.04 -3.75
C PHE A 428 11.03 -12.03 -2.70
N ALA A 429 11.91 -12.96 -3.09
CA ALA A 429 12.55 -13.87 -2.14
C ALA A 429 13.34 -13.11 -1.07
N TYR A 430 14.06 -12.05 -1.46
CA TYR A 430 14.74 -11.16 -0.52
C TYR A 430 13.76 -10.48 0.46
N ALA A 431 12.68 -9.89 -0.04
CA ALA A 431 11.69 -9.22 0.79
C ALA A 431 11.01 -10.19 1.77
N ASN A 432 10.65 -11.40 1.31
CA ASN A 432 10.01 -12.43 2.13
C ASN A 432 10.89 -12.89 3.30
N ALA A 433 12.20 -13.03 3.06
CA ALA A 433 13.16 -13.48 4.05
C ALA A 433 13.72 -12.33 4.91
N HIS A 434 13.37 -11.07 4.65
CA HIS A 434 14.05 -9.93 5.27
C HIS A 434 13.80 -9.86 6.80
N PRO A 435 14.86 -9.93 7.63
CA PRO A 435 14.69 -10.10 9.08
C PRO A 435 14.19 -8.84 9.79
N ARG A 436 14.37 -7.67 9.16
CA ARG A 436 14.01 -6.36 9.72
C ARG A 436 12.83 -5.69 9.03
N ASP A 437 12.13 -6.38 8.11
CA ASP A 437 10.96 -5.79 7.46
C ASP A 437 9.82 -5.67 8.48
N ASP A 438 9.36 -4.45 8.72
CA ASP A 438 8.20 -4.10 9.53
C ASP A 438 6.90 -4.07 8.70
N GLY A 439 6.96 -4.64 7.48
CA GLY A 439 5.83 -4.77 6.57
C GLY A 439 5.78 -3.67 5.52
N HIS A 440 6.92 -3.10 5.11
CA HIS A 440 7.02 -2.05 4.11
C HIS A 440 7.84 -2.45 2.87
N ILE A 441 8.90 -3.24 3.02
CA ILE A 441 9.78 -3.59 1.89
C ILE A 441 9.01 -4.44 0.88
N GLY A 442 8.35 -5.51 1.34
CA GLY A 442 7.50 -6.34 0.48
C GLY A 442 6.40 -5.55 -0.20
N LYS A 443 5.76 -4.60 0.51
CA LYS A 443 4.68 -3.77 -0.07
C LYS A 443 5.20 -2.90 -1.20
N LEU A 444 6.36 -2.29 -0.99
CA LEU A 444 6.98 -1.42 -1.98
C LEU A 444 7.36 -2.23 -3.22
N ALA A 445 8.02 -3.38 -3.05
CA ALA A 445 8.35 -4.28 -4.15
C ALA A 445 7.10 -4.72 -4.92
N ARG A 446 6.04 -5.16 -4.22
CA ARG A 446 4.76 -5.55 -4.82
C ARG A 446 4.12 -4.38 -5.59
N ALA A 447 4.12 -3.18 -5.03
CA ALA A 447 3.53 -2.01 -5.65
C ALA A 447 4.29 -1.57 -6.91
N VAL A 448 5.63 -1.58 -6.89
CA VAL A 448 6.48 -1.25 -8.06
C VAL A 448 6.30 -2.28 -9.17
N ALA A 449 6.28 -3.58 -8.83
CA ALA A 449 6.05 -4.63 -9.82
C ALA A 449 4.63 -4.57 -10.42
N ASN A 450 3.61 -4.22 -9.62
CA ASN A 450 2.29 -3.93 -10.15
C ASN A 450 2.29 -2.68 -11.04
N GLY A 451 3.04 -1.64 -10.67
CA GLY A 451 3.23 -0.43 -11.47
C GLY A 451 3.73 -0.74 -12.88
N GLU A 452 4.75 -1.59 -12.99
CA GLU A 452 5.23 -2.10 -14.28
C GLU A 452 4.11 -2.74 -15.10
N ARG A 453 3.32 -3.62 -14.48
CA ARG A 453 2.24 -4.33 -15.15
C ARG A 453 1.15 -3.40 -15.67
N VAL A 454 0.76 -2.39 -14.88
CA VAL A 454 -0.38 -1.50 -15.23
C VAL A 454 0.03 -0.36 -16.15
N CYS A 455 1.27 0.13 -16.07
CA CYS A 455 1.76 1.23 -16.91
C CYS A 455 2.26 0.76 -18.29
N ARG A 456 2.77 -0.48 -18.39
CA ARG A 456 3.36 -1.03 -19.63
C ARG A 456 2.47 -0.91 -20.88
N PRO A 457 1.15 -1.16 -20.85
CA PRO A 457 0.29 -0.99 -22.02
C PRO A 457 0.20 0.45 -22.54
N TYR A 458 0.57 1.45 -21.73
CA TYR A 458 0.44 2.88 -22.04
C TYR A 458 1.78 3.54 -22.40
N GLU A 459 2.90 2.81 -22.41
CA GLU A 459 4.23 3.38 -22.68
C GLU A 459 4.34 4.02 -24.07
N ALA A 460 3.60 3.53 -25.06
CA ALA A 460 3.54 4.15 -26.39
C ALA A 460 2.96 5.58 -26.36
N LYS A 461 2.16 5.92 -25.32
CA LYS A 461 1.61 7.25 -25.05
C LYS A 461 2.31 7.96 -23.89
N ALA A 462 3.47 7.47 -23.44
CA ALA A 462 4.12 7.97 -22.22
C ALA A 462 4.30 9.49 -22.21
N LYS A 463 4.69 10.08 -23.34
CA LYS A 463 4.86 11.54 -23.45
C LYS A 463 3.56 12.31 -23.23
N ASP A 464 2.46 11.84 -23.80
CA ASP A 464 1.16 12.53 -23.73
C ASP A 464 0.54 12.40 -22.34
N LEU A 465 0.74 11.26 -21.70
CA LEU A 465 0.28 10.97 -20.33
C LEU A 465 1.25 11.49 -19.26
N GLY A 466 2.45 11.95 -19.63
CA GLY A 466 3.47 12.37 -18.67
C GLY A 466 4.02 11.22 -17.81
N LEU A 467 4.17 10.03 -18.39
CA LEU A 467 4.79 8.89 -17.73
C LEU A 467 6.32 9.01 -17.80
N THR A 468 6.96 8.87 -16.65
CA THR A 468 8.42 9.04 -16.46
C THR A 468 9.12 7.73 -16.17
N ILE A 469 8.44 6.76 -15.55
CA ILE A 469 8.98 5.46 -15.24
C ILE A 469 8.50 4.47 -16.31
N THR A 470 9.39 4.11 -17.23
CA THR A 470 9.06 3.27 -18.39
C THR A 470 10.10 2.16 -18.60
N GLY A 471 9.71 1.11 -19.33
CA GLY A 471 10.60 0.04 -19.73
C GLY A 471 11.23 -0.69 -18.54
N ASP A 472 12.57 -0.76 -18.53
CA ASP A 472 13.33 -1.48 -17.50
C ASP A 472 13.48 -0.70 -16.18
N MET A 473 13.04 0.56 -16.13
CA MET A 473 13.12 1.41 -14.94
C MET A 473 12.37 0.81 -13.75
N TRP A 474 11.24 0.13 -13.98
CA TRP A 474 10.49 -0.53 -12.91
C TRP A 474 11.31 -1.62 -12.19
N LEU A 475 12.00 -2.47 -12.96
CA LEU A 475 12.87 -3.50 -12.41
C LEU A 475 14.10 -2.89 -11.73
N LYS A 476 14.65 -1.80 -12.29
CA LYS A 476 15.74 -1.03 -11.66
C LYS A 476 15.32 -0.46 -10.31
N ILE A 477 14.12 0.11 -10.20
CA ILE A 477 13.56 0.55 -8.91
C ILE A 477 13.42 -0.64 -7.95
N GLY A 478 12.96 -1.81 -8.42
CA GLY A 478 12.94 -3.03 -7.61
C GLY A 478 14.32 -3.43 -7.07
N ASN A 479 15.37 -3.32 -7.89
CA ASN A 479 16.76 -3.54 -7.46
C ASN A 479 17.19 -2.49 -6.43
N MET A 480 16.88 -1.19 -6.65
CA MET A 480 17.16 -0.12 -5.68
C MET A 480 16.49 -0.40 -4.32
N VAL A 481 15.25 -0.91 -4.30
CA VAL A 481 14.55 -1.27 -3.05
C VAL A 481 15.29 -2.37 -2.30
N MET A 482 15.71 -3.42 -3.00
CA MET A 482 16.50 -4.50 -2.40
C MET A 482 17.83 -3.96 -1.85
N ASP A 483 18.60 -3.25 -2.66
CA ASP A 483 19.94 -2.80 -2.30
C ASP A 483 19.91 -1.77 -1.15
N SER A 484 18.98 -0.81 -1.20
CA SER A 484 18.82 0.24 -0.16
C SER A 484 18.42 -0.28 1.22
N THR A 485 17.96 -1.52 1.31
CA THR A 485 17.48 -2.12 2.56
C THR A 485 18.39 -3.24 3.09
N SER A 486 19.45 -3.55 2.34
CA SER A 486 20.35 -4.68 2.61
C SER A 486 21.44 -4.39 3.66
N ASP A 487 21.69 -3.11 3.96
CA ASP A 487 22.71 -2.66 4.91
C ASP A 487 22.21 -2.66 6.36
N GLU A 488 23.09 -2.41 7.33
CA GLU A 488 22.72 -2.35 8.75
C GLU A 488 22.04 -1.03 9.17
N HIS A 489 22.05 -0.02 8.28
CA HIS A 489 21.49 1.31 8.55
C HIS A 489 19.96 1.28 8.64
N ALA A 490 19.39 2.46 8.93
CA ALA A 490 17.95 2.67 8.82
C ALA A 490 17.46 2.26 7.42
N VAL A 491 16.33 1.56 7.39
CA VAL A 491 15.72 1.04 6.15
C VAL A 491 15.20 2.19 5.27
N TRP A 492 14.77 3.28 5.90
CA TRP A 492 14.09 4.40 5.24
C TRP A 492 14.71 5.73 5.66
N VAL A 493 14.89 6.64 4.70
CA VAL A 493 15.07 8.06 5.02
C VAL A 493 13.73 8.65 5.43
N ARG A 494 13.71 9.57 6.38
CA ARG A 494 12.48 10.22 6.86
C ARG A 494 12.51 11.71 6.57
N SER A 495 11.83 12.11 5.50
CA SER A 495 11.76 13.46 4.96
C SER A 495 12.94 13.86 4.09
N THR A 496 13.06 13.17 2.96
CA THR A 496 14.16 13.26 1.99
C THR A 496 14.56 14.68 1.54
N GLY A 497 13.63 15.64 1.42
CA GLY A 497 14.00 17.00 0.99
C GLY A 497 14.62 17.90 2.07
N PHE A 498 14.91 17.37 3.26
CA PHE A 498 15.63 18.10 4.31
C PHE A 498 17.03 17.54 4.52
N ASP A 499 18.05 18.42 4.59
CA ASP A 499 19.45 18.01 4.80
C ASP A 499 19.64 17.14 6.05
N GLY A 500 18.98 17.49 7.15
CA GLY A 500 19.04 16.75 8.42
C GLY A 500 18.54 15.30 8.33
N ALA A 501 17.73 14.96 7.33
CA ALA A 501 17.28 13.58 7.12
C ALA A 501 18.39 12.65 6.64
N TRP A 502 19.49 13.21 6.13
CA TRP A 502 20.57 12.47 5.48
C TRP A 502 21.83 12.31 6.34
N GLU A 503 21.84 12.85 7.56
CA GLU A 503 23.04 12.90 8.42
C GLU A 503 23.56 11.50 8.81
N GLU A 504 22.67 10.51 8.96
CA GLU A 504 23.04 9.15 9.37
C GLU A 504 23.46 8.22 8.22
N PHE A 505 23.26 8.63 6.96
CA PHE A 505 23.57 7.81 5.80
C PHE A 505 24.95 8.15 5.24
N GLU A 506 25.66 7.13 4.77
CA GLU A 506 27.00 7.28 4.24
C GLU A 506 27.01 8.04 2.91
N ASP A 507 28.15 8.63 2.60
CA ASP A 507 28.35 9.28 1.32
C ASP A 507 28.59 8.23 0.21
N ARG A 508 28.11 8.52 -1.01
CA ARG A 508 28.41 7.73 -2.21
C ARG A 508 28.94 8.63 -3.33
N PRO A 509 29.79 8.12 -4.24
CA PRO A 509 30.02 8.75 -5.53
C PRO A 509 28.69 8.86 -6.29
N ARG A 510 28.52 9.94 -7.05
CA ARG A 510 27.36 10.09 -7.94
C ARG A 510 27.33 8.90 -8.92
N LEU A 511 26.14 8.33 -9.10
CA LEU A 511 25.90 7.24 -10.05
C LEU A 511 26.20 7.68 -11.49
#